data_AF-A0A9P8BK54-F1
#
_entry.id   AF-A0A9P8BK54-F1
#
_cell.length_a   1.000
_cell.length_b   1.000
_cell.length_c   1.000
_cell.angle_alpha   90.00
_cell.angle_beta   90.00
_cell.angle_gamma   90.00
#
_symmetry.space_group_name_H-M   'P 1'
#
loop_
_entity.id
_entity.type
_entity.pdbx_description
1 polymer ?
#
loop_
_entity_poly.entity_id
_entity_poly.type
_entity_poly.pdbx_seq_one_letter_code
_entity_poly.pdbx_strand_id
1 'polypeptide(L)'
;MPASSVHFRFAIGEYNWNESYVAQSSKGVIWLNVPDDLSNILRRIPCNDILDYSLGSGGKFYIKWKEGGVIQQKLSRGLWQAIDQDPNTSLNRLTLGAENIYWGVCNGADMFYLLESSFRGQIAKQGSIHSIQNFGFFSLGAEHTFCYNLAGTIYTRAKDTRLKNKIQAAKKSGKAILDVVLSPASTTSWIIMYADGTYDGMLSPDWWKEIKPYFELQHSLLHWPAKVARQLSSAPQDPPAPPAVPKPPIRMLALGSAEFYELQNLFTSGWKHPHKRVPAVVRIFAIDLPQPLLQPYQAYRTRLEQDLGPYRLNEQKTFHGTPRSCCIGDPSATLQLCNGVSCNTCSIIRTSFRVDRAGTAPGRNFMRFGRGIYTTSVSSKADDYNVSQVNSPYKVMLIAKVVLGWGYSLLRTTKYLTDPPENYDSILGTVGEDLNYDEQVVYRDDAIRPAYLLVYHS
;
A
#
# COMPACT_ATOMS: atom_id res chain seq x y z
N MET A 1 -13.78 -14.82 -16.73
CA MET A 1 -13.95 -13.35 -16.78
C MET A 1 -15.31 -13.02 -16.18
N PRO A 2 -15.47 -11.96 -15.38
CA PRO A 2 -16.79 -11.40 -15.12
C PRO A 2 -17.48 -11.13 -16.46
N ALA A 3 -18.76 -11.48 -16.57
CA ALA A 3 -19.49 -11.33 -17.82
C ALA A 3 -19.38 -9.89 -18.35
N SER A 4 -19.08 -9.76 -19.64
CA SER A 4 -19.02 -8.50 -20.41
C SER A 4 -20.42 -7.91 -20.65
N SER A 5 -21.32 -8.03 -19.67
CA SER A 5 -22.76 -7.86 -19.82
C SER A 5 -23.38 -6.87 -18.82
N VAL A 6 -22.58 -6.00 -18.20
CA VAL A 6 -23.07 -5.02 -17.21
C VAL A 6 -23.12 -3.63 -17.82
N HIS A 7 -24.17 -2.87 -17.50
CA HIS A 7 -24.32 -1.49 -17.99
C HIS A 7 -23.32 -0.54 -17.31
N PHE A 8 -23.02 -0.76 -16.04
CA PHE A 8 -22.01 -0.05 -15.27
C PHE A 8 -21.41 -1.03 -14.25
N ARG A 9 -20.26 -0.69 -13.67
CA ARG A 9 -19.70 -1.40 -12.51
C ARG A 9 -19.66 -0.49 -11.31
N PHE A 10 -19.83 -1.07 -10.13
CA PHE A 10 -19.78 -0.35 -8.88
C PHE A 10 -19.17 -1.25 -7.80
N ALA A 11 -18.33 -0.67 -6.95
CA ALA A 11 -17.82 -1.35 -5.76
C ALA A 11 -17.90 -0.38 -4.58
N ILE A 12 -18.26 -0.91 -3.42
CA ILE A 12 -18.26 -0.18 -2.15
C ILE A 12 -17.16 -0.78 -1.28
N GLY A 13 -16.39 0.06 -0.63
CA GLY A 13 -15.34 -0.30 0.30
C GLY A 13 -15.40 0.54 1.56
N GLU A 14 -14.34 0.45 2.35
CA GLU A 14 -14.08 1.35 3.47
C GLU A 14 -12.59 1.65 3.50
N TYR A 15 -12.26 2.93 3.67
CA TYR A 15 -10.89 3.41 3.77
C TYR A 15 -10.87 4.57 4.76
N ASN A 16 -9.89 4.56 5.67
CA ASN A 16 -9.81 5.51 6.77
C ASN A 16 -11.13 5.62 7.56
N TRP A 17 -11.78 4.48 7.85
CA TRP A 17 -13.04 4.41 8.60
C TRP A 17 -14.24 5.10 7.95
N ASN A 18 -14.08 5.51 6.69
CA ASN A 18 -15.12 6.15 5.89
C ASN A 18 -15.48 5.23 4.72
N GLU A 19 -16.75 5.24 4.31
CA GLU A 19 -17.15 4.49 3.12
C GLU A 19 -16.38 5.00 1.90
N SER A 20 -16.04 4.08 0.99
CA SER A 20 -15.36 4.37 -0.26
C SER A 20 -16.11 3.75 -1.42
N TYR A 21 -15.96 4.30 -2.61
CA TYR A 21 -16.55 3.69 -3.80
C TYR A 21 -15.70 3.88 -5.05
N VAL A 22 -15.91 2.99 -6.02
CA VAL A 22 -15.50 3.16 -7.42
C VAL A 22 -16.70 2.87 -8.32
N ALA A 23 -17.06 3.82 -9.18
CA ALA A 23 -18.10 3.68 -10.20
C ALA A 23 -17.49 3.81 -11.59
N GLN A 24 -17.79 2.86 -12.47
CA GLN A 24 -17.29 2.81 -13.84
C GLN A 24 -18.47 2.69 -14.81
N SER A 25 -18.48 3.52 -15.84
CA SER A 25 -19.36 3.38 -17.00
C SER A 25 -18.66 3.89 -18.26
N SER A 26 -19.33 3.90 -19.41
CA SER A 26 -18.73 4.49 -20.63
C SER A 26 -18.61 6.02 -20.56
N LYS A 27 -19.24 6.66 -19.56
CA LYS A 27 -18.99 8.08 -19.22
C LYS A 27 -17.57 8.30 -18.67
N GLY A 28 -16.98 7.27 -18.06
CA GLY A 28 -15.72 7.36 -17.36
C GLY A 28 -15.72 6.58 -16.05
N VAL A 29 -14.74 6.86 -15.21
CA VAL A 29 -14.60 6.28 -13.88
C VAL A 29 -14.52 7.38 -12.83
N ILE A 30 -15.30 7.27 -11.78
CA ILE A 30 -15.25 8.13 -10.59
C ILE A 30 -15.09 7.29 -9.34
N TRP A 31 -14.56 7.91 -8.31
CA TRP A 31 -14.33 7.26 -7.04
C TRP A 31 -14.37 8.27 -5.91
N LEU A 32 -14.64 7.77 -4.71
CA LEU A 32 -14.56 8.54 -3.48
C LEU A 32 -13.74 7.74 -2.48
N ASN A 33 -12.85 8.46 -1.78
CA ASN A 33 -12.16 7.95 -0.61
C ASN A 33 -11.46 6.59 -0.86
N VAL A 34 -10.76 6.44 -1.99
CA VAL A 34 -9.98 5.23 -2.28
C VAL A 34 -8.50 5.45 -1.99
N PRO A 35 -7.72 4.40 -1.68
CA PRO A 35 -6.27 4.53 -1.50
C PRO A 35 -5.58 5.15 -2.73
N ASP A 36 -4.53 5.93 -2.50
CA ASP A 36 -3.76 6.60 -3.54
C ASP A 36 -3.33 5.65 -4.65
N ASP A 37 -2.83 4.47 -4.28
CA ASP A 37 -2.41 3.41 -5.20
C ASP A 37 -3.50 3.02 -6.18
N LEU A 38 -4.75 2.97 -5.74
CA LEU A 38 -5.90 2.69 -6.59
C LEU A 38 -6.27 3.94 -7.40
N SER A 39 -6.34 5.12 -6.78
CA SER A 39 -6.69 6.37 -7.47
C SER A 39 -5.73 6.68 -8.63
N ASN A 40 -4.43 6.39 -8.46
CA ASN A 40 -3.41 6.59 -9.48
C ASN A 40 -3.59 5.66 -10.68
N ILE A 41 -4.05 4.44 -10.44
CA ILE A 41 -4.41 3.51 -11.52
C ILE A 41 -5.67 4.02 -12.22
N LEU A 42 -6.72 4.36 -11.46
CA LEU A 42 -7.99 4.83 -12.01
C LEU A 42 -7.85 6.13 -12.85
N ARG A 43 -6.93 7.03 -12.49
CA ARG A 43 -6.61 8.23 -13.27
C ARG A 43 -5.93 7.94 -14.61
N ARG A 44 -5.10 6.89 -14.66
CA ARG A 44 -4.24 6.59 -15.81
C ARG A 44 -4.93 5.69 -16.82
N ILE A 45 -5.70 4.73 -16.34
CA ILE A 45 -6.26 3.67 -17.18
C ILE A 45 -7.57 4.15 -17.82
N PRO A 46 -7.70 4.06 -19.15
CA PRO A 46 -8.96 4.34 -19.81
C PRO A 46 -10.08 3.51 -19.19
N CYS A 47 -11.24 4.11 -18.94
CA CYS A 47 -12.33 3.41 -18.24
C CYS A 47 -12.69 2.06 -18.91
N ASN A 48 -12.66 1.97 -20.23
CA ASN A 48 -12.98 0.73 -20.97
C ASN A 48 -11.92 -0.37 -20.84
N ASP A 49 -10.69 -0.02 -20.45
CA ASP A 49 -9.62 -0.98 -20.21
C ASP A 49 -9.67 -1.53 -18.77
N ILE A 50 -10.48 -0.96 -17.88
CA ILE A 50 -10.73 -1.53 -16.54
C ILE A 50 -11.66 -2.74 -16.69
N LEU A 51 -11.14 -3.92 -16.33
CA LEU A 51 -11.79 -5.21 -16.55
C LEU A 51 -12.56 -5.70 -15.32
N ASP A 52 -12.01 -5.48 -14.13
CA ASP A 52 -12.59 -5.91 -12.86
C ASP A 52 -12.00 -5.12 -11.70
N TYR A 53 -12.75 -4.96 -10.61
CA TYR A 53 -12.25 -4.40 -9.36
C TYR A 53 -13.13 -4.76 -8.17
N SER A 54 -12.52 -4.82 -6.99
CA SER A 54 -13.21 -5.00 -5.72
C SER A 54 -12.57 -4.12 -4.66
N LEU A 55 -13.40 -3.58 -3.78
CA LEU A 55 -12.97 -2.88 -2.57
C LEU A 55 -13.36 -3.70 -1.34
N GLY A 56 -12.51 -3.72 -0.33
CA GLY A 56 -12.80 -4.29 0.98
C GLY A 56 -12.72 -3.22 2.07
N SER A 57 -12.67 -3.65 3.34
CA SER A 57 -12.41 -2.75 4.48
C SER A 57 -10.93 -2.37 4.60
N GLY A 58 -10.65 -1.26 5.29
CA GLY A 58 -9.30 -0.80 5.60
C GLY A 58 -8.44 -0.47 4.37
N GLY A 59 -9.05 -0.01 3.28
CA GLY A 59 -8.35 0.35 2.04
C GLY A 59 -7.87 -0.85 1.22
N LYS A 60 -8.35 -2.06 1.50
CA LYS A 60 -8.04 -3.22 0.66
C LYS A 60 -8.70 -3.07 -0.69
N PHE A 61 -7.94 -3.32 -1.75
CA PHE A 61 -8.49 -3.31 -3.11
C PHE A 61 -7.83 -4.35 -3.99
N TYR A 62 -8.55 -4.72 -5.03
CA TYR A 62 -8.10 -5.46 -6.19
C TYR A 62 -8.57 -4.72 -7.43
N ILE A 63 -7.72 -4.60 -8.45
CA ILE A 63 -8.07 -4.05 -9.75
C ILE A 63 -7.36 -4.83 -10.85
N LYS A 64 -8.07 -5.07 -11.94
CA LYS A 64 -7.59 -5.74 -13.15
C LYS A 64 -7.91 -4.87 -14.35
N TRP A 65 -6.92 -4.65 -15.21
CA TRP A 65 -7.07 -3.81 -16.39
C TRP A 65 -6.27 -4.32 -17.58
N LYS A 66 -6.51 -3.75 -18.75
CA LYS A 66 -5.74 -4.00 -19.98
C LYS A 66 -4.78 -2.83 -20.21
N GLU A 67 -3.51 -3.13 -20.46
CA GLU A 67 -2.49 -2.11 -20.79
C GLU A 67 -1.60 -2.67 -21.89
N GLY A 68 -1.58 -2.00 -23.05
CA GLY A 68 -0.80 -2.47 -24.21
C GLY A 68 -1.21 -3.87 -24.73
N GLY A 69 -2.46 -4.28 -24.55
CA GLY A 69 -2.92 -5.62 -24.95
C GLY A 69 -2.74 -6.69 -23.86
N VAL A 70 -1.96 -6.41 -22.82
CA VAL A 70 -1.66 -7.33 -21.73
C VAL A 70 -2.60 -7.07 -20.55
N ILE A 71 -3.07 -8.14 -19.92
CA ILE A 71 -3.86 -8.05 -18.70
C ILE A 71 -2.93 -7.81 -17.52
N GLN A 72 -3.17 -6.71 -16.82
CA GLN A 72 -2.49 -6.33 -15.59
C GLN A 72 -3.45 -6.52 -14.40
N GLN A 73 -2.88 -6.75 -13.22
CA GLN A 73 -3.64 -6.82 -11.97
C GLN A 73 -2.81 -6.22 -10.83
N LYS A 74 -3.48 -5.56 -9.89
CA LYS A 74 -2.88 -5.05 -8.67
C LYS A 74 -3.80 -5.29 -7.49
N LEU A 75 -3.21 -5.68 -6.37
CA LEU A 75 -3.86 -5.80 -5.08
C LEU A 75 -3.19 -4.81 -4.12
N SER A 76 -3.94 -4.34 -3.11
CA SER A 76 -3.40 -3.54 -2.01
C SER A 76 -2.25 -4.27 -1.30
N ARG A 77 -1.31 -3.51 -0.73
CA ARG A 77 -0.10 -4.08 -0.08
C ARG A 77 -0.46 -5.17 0.94
N GLY A 78 0.27 -6.29 0.91
CA GLY A 78 0.08 -7.42 1.81
C GLY A 78 -1.09 -8.35 1.47
N LEU A 79 -1.98 -7.96 0.54
CA LEU A 79 -3.15 -8.76 0.23
C LEU A 79 -2.80 -10.09 -0.47
N TRP A 80 -1.75 -10.13 -1.30
CA TRP A 80 -1.24 -11.39 -1.88
C TRP A 80 -0.90 -12.44 -0.82
N GLN A 81 -0.19 -12.02 0.25
CA GLN A 81 0.14 -12.89 1.36
C GLN A 81 -1.12 -13.28 2.15
N ALA A 82 -2.04 -12.33 2.35
CA ALA A 82 -3.28 -12.58 3.09
C ALA A 82 -4.18 -13.61 2.38
N ILE A 83 -4.21 -13.62 1.05
CA ILE A 83 -4.99 -14.59 0.27
C ILE A 83 -4.25 -15.89 -0.02
N ASP A 84 -2.99 -16.02 0.44
CA ASP A 84 -2.12 -17.17 0.21
C ASP A 84 -1.99 -17.54 -1.27
N GLN A 85 -1.77 -16.55 -2.12
CA GLN A 85 -1.55 -16.74 -3.56
C GLN A 85 -0.22 -16.11 -4.00
N ASP A 86 0.45 -16.75 -4.96
CA ASP A 86 1.65 -16.20 -5.57
C ASP A 86 1.31 -14.89 -6.33
N PRO A 87 2.13 -13.83 -6.23
CA PRO A 87 1.91 -12.60 -6.99
C PRO A 87 1.83 -12.76 -8.51
N ASN A 88 2.39 -13.85 -9.06
CA ASN A 88 2.32 -14.19 -10.48
C ASN A 88 1.04 -14.97 -10.83
N THR A 89 0.23 -15.38 -9.85
CA THR A 89 -1.05 -16.06 -10.08
C THR A 89 -2.02 -15.11 -10.76
N SER A 90 -2.45 -15.44 -11.98
CA SER A 90 -3.50 -14.69 -12.66
C SER A 90 -4.86 -14.92 -11.97
N LEU A 91 -5.40 -13.87 -11.36
CA LEU A 91 -6.73 -13.90 -10.74
C LEU A 91 -7.80 -13.66 -11.79
N ASN A 92 -8.80 -14.53 -11.82
CA ASN A 92 -9.98 -14.37 -12.68
C ASN A 92 -11.03 -13.46 -12.06
N ARG A 93 -11.17 -13.52 -10.74
CA ARG A 93 -12.05 -12.69 -9.92
C ARG A 93 -11.54 -12.72 -8.49
N LEU A 94 -11.70 -11.61 -7.78
CA LEU A 94 -11.46 -11.51 -6.34
C LEU A 94 -12.50 -10.55 -5.75
N THR A 95 -13.34 -11.07 -4.87
CA THR A 95 -14.29 -10.30 -4.06
C THR A 95 -13.70 -10.12 -2.67
N LEU A 96 -13.64 -8.88 -2.21
CA LEU A 96 -13.21 -8.50 -0.88
C LEU A 96 -14.43 -8.12 -0.03
N GLY A 97 -14.43 -8.54 1.22
CA GLY A 97 -15.45 -8.20 2.21
C GLY A 97 -14.89 -7.36 3.36
N ALA A 98 -15.64 -7.35 4.46
CA ALA A 98 -15.17 -6.78 5.72
C ALA A 98 -14.03 -7.63 6.31
N GLU A 99 -13.13 -6.95 7.01
CA GLU A 99 -11.98 -7.53 7.70
C GLU A 99 -11.06 -8.33 6.76
N ASN A 100 -10.87 -9.62 7.01
CA ASN A 100 -10.06 -10.55 6.21
C ASN A 100 -10.94 -11.56 5.46
N ILE A 101 -12.19 -11.21 5.16
CA ILE A 101 -13.09 -12.10 4.42
C ILE A 101 -12.91 -11.84 2.91
N TYR A 102 -12.64 -12.90 2.17
CA TYR A 102 -12.48 -12.83 0.72
C TYR A 102 -12.87 -14.13 0.04
N TRP A 103 -13.19 -14.02 -1.24
CA TRP A 103 -13.42 -15.14 -2.14
C TRP A 103 -12.82 -14.82 -3.51
N GLY A 104 -12.09 -15.75 -4.10
CA GLY A 104 -11.48 -15.54 -5.40
C GLY A 104 -11.27 -16.83 -6.20
N VAL A 105 -10.93 -16.65 -7.47
CA VAL A 105 -10.69 -17.72 -8.43
C VAL A 105 -9.45 -17.39 -9.25
N CYS A 106 -8.57 -18.36 -9.45
CA CYS A 106 -7.38 -18.23 -10.30
C CYS A 106 -7.52 -19.03 -11.61
N ASN A 107 -6.53 -18.95 -12.51
CA ASN A 107 -6.51 -19.75 -13.74
C ASN A 107 -6.44 -21.25 -13.42
N GLY A 108 -7.36 -22.04 -13.99
CA GLY A 108 -7.54 -23.47 -13.66
C GLY A 108 -8.86 -23.80 -12.94
N ALA A 109 -9.68 -22.80 -12.62
CA ALA A 109 -10.91 -22.91 -11.83
C ALA A 109 -10.71 -23.29 -10.35
N ASP A 110 -9.46 -23.29 -9.87
CA ASP A 110 -9.16 -23.41 -8.46
C ASP A 110 -9.68 -22.18 -7.71
N MET A 111 -10.47 -22.45 -6.67
CA MET A 111 -11.06 -21.42 -5.83
C MET A 111 -10.28 -21.34 -4.52
N PHE A 112 -10.04 -20.10 -4.07
CA PHE A 112 -9.47 -19.83 -2.76
C PHE A 112 -10.38 -18.86 -2.02
N TYR A 113 -10.51 -19.06 -0.72
CA TYR A 113 -11.43 -18.26 0.07
C TYR A 113 -11.09 -18.35 1.56
N LEU A 114 -11.27 -17.24 2.25
CA LEU A 114 -11.33 -17.21 3.72
C LEU A 114 -12.72 -16.71 4.10
N LEU A 115 -13.57 -17.67 4.41
CA LEU A 115 -14.98 -17.46 4.68
C LEU A 115 -15.34 -17.93 6.09
N GLU A 116 -16.31 -17.28 6.70
CA GLU A 116 -16.89 -17.70 7.98
C GLU A 116 -17.45 -19.14 7.87
N SER A 117 -17.37 -19.91 8.96
CA SER A 117 -17.70 -21.34 8.95
C SER A 117 -19.17 -21.61 8.59
N SER A 118 -20.10 -20.77 9.07
CA SER A 118 -21.52 -20.93 8.73
C SER A 118 -21.77 -20.69 7.24
N PHE A 119 -21.02 -19.78 6.62
CA PHE A 119 -21.11 -19.50 5.19
C PHE A 119 -20.53 -20.65 4.35
N ARG A 120 -19.37 -21.19 4.74
CA ARG A 120 -18.80 -22.40 4.12
C ARG A 120 -19.80 -23.56 4.13
N GLY A 121 -20.51 -23.75 5.24
CA GLY A 121 -21.56 -24.76 5.35
C GLY A 121 -22.74 -24.53 4.42
N GLN A 122 -23.14 -23.28 4.17
CA GLN A 122 -24.23 -22.97 3.21
C GLN A 122 -23.82 -23.25 1.77
N ILE A 123 -22.61 -22.84 1.37
CA ILE A 123 -22.10 -23.11 0.04
C ILE A 123 -21.93 -24.62 -0.16
N ALA A 124 -21.35 -25.34 0.80
CA ALA A 124 -21.17 -26.79 0.72
C ALA A 124 -22.49 -27.57 0.56
N LYS A 125 -23.59 -27.08 1.15
CA LYS A 125 -24.94 -27.65 0.97
C LYS A 125 -25.50 -27.53 -0.45
N GLN A 126 -25.00 -26.60 -1.26
CA GLN A 126 -25.48 -26.42 -2.64
C GLN A 126 -24.76 -27.34 -3.66
N GLY A 127 -23.87 -28.23 -3.20
CA GLY A 127 -23.13 -29.14 -4.07
C GLY A 127 -21.86 -28.53 -4.67
N SER A 128 -21.16 -29.35 -5.46
CA SER A 128 -19.85 -29.06 -6.08
C SER A 128 -19.78 -27.65 -6.68
N ILE A 129 -19.06 -26.78 -5.99
CA ILE A 129 -18.73 -25.41 -6.37
C ILE A 129 -17.70 -25.40 -7.53
N HIS A 130 -17.26 -26.56 -8.01
CA HIS A 130 -16.04 -26.76 -8.80
C HIS A 130 -16.04 -26.11 -10.19
N SER A 131 -17.08 -25.36 -10.59
CA SER A 131 -17.07 -24.58 -11.82
C SER A 131 -17.47 -23.12 -11.59
N ILE A 132 -16.51 -22.22 -11.86
CA ILE A 132 -16.70 -20.76 -11.92
C ILE A 132 -17.86 -20.34 -12.84
N GLN A 133 -18.19 -21.15 -13.85
CA GLN A 133 -19.28 -20.84 -14.80
C GLN A 133 -20.66 -20.78 -14.12
N ASN A 134 -20.78 -21.37 -12.93
CA ASN A 134 -22.04 -21.38 -12.20
C ASN A 134 -22.26 -20.08 -11.41
N PHE A 135 -21.25 -19.24 -11.19
CA PHE A 135 -21.41 -17.99 -10.44
C PHE A 135 -21.67 -16.80 -11.35
N GLY A 136 -22.83 -16.15 -11.20
CA GLY A 136 -23.09 -14.85 -11.83
C GLY A 136 -22.28 -13.75 -11.15
N PHE A 137 -22.58 -13.51 -9.88
CA PHE A 137 -21.89 -12.54 -9.03
C PHE A 137 -21.67 -13.10 -7.62
N PHE A 138 -20.77 -12.44 -6.87
CA PHE A 138 -20.46 -12.79 -5.50
C PHE A 138 -20.06 -11.52 -4.74
N SER A 139 -20.77 -11.22 -3.65
CA SER A 139 -20.60 -10.02 -2.86
C SER A 139 -20.55 -10.33 -1.36
N LEU A 140 -19.65 -9.63 -0.68
CA LEU A 140 -19.33 -9.79 0.74
C LEU A 140 -19.50 -8.42 1.40
N GLY A 141 -20.30 -8.35 2.46
CA GLY A 141 -20.60 -7.11 3.18
C GLY A 141 -20.17 -7.14 4.64
N ALA A 142 -20.55 -6.09 5.37
CA ALA A 142 -20.33 -5.95 6.80
C ALA A 142 -21.01 -7.06 7.61
N GLU A 143 -20.50 -7.32 8.83
CA GLU A 143 -21.09 -8.24 9.80
C GLU A 143 -21.43 -9.63 9.22
N HIS A 144 -20.52 -10.17 8.42
CA HIS A 144 -20.62 -11.50 7.77
C HIS A 144 -21.84 -11.66 6.83
N THR A 145 -22.33 -10.55 6.27
CA THR A 145 -23.35 -10.59 5.22
C THR A 145 -22.74 -10.96 3.87
N PHE A 146 -23.54 -11.63 3.04
CA PHE A 146 -23.15 -11.98 1.69
C PHE A 146 -24.37 -12.05 0.78
N CYS A 147 -24.12 -11.92 -0.52
CA CYS A 147 -25.08 -12.18 -1.57
C CYS A 147 -24.36 -12.74 -2.78
N TYR A 148 -24.84 -13.85 -3.34
CA TYR A 148 -24.24 -14.44 -4.54
C TYR A 148 -25.32 -15.07 -5.41
N ASN A 149 -25.04 -15.15 -6.71
CA ASN A 149 -25.84 -15.88 -7.68
C ASN A 149 -25.13 -17.16 -8.06
N LEU A 150 -25.81 -18.29 -7.90
CA LEU A 150 -25.37 -19.61 -8.33
C LEU A 150 -26.42 -20.21 -9.26
N ALA A 151 -26.05 -20.40 -10.53
CA ALA A 151 -26.89 -20.96 -11.59
C ALA A 151 -28.27 -20.27 -11.70
N GLY A 152 -28.29 -18.93 -11.60
CA GLY A 152 -29.52 -18.13 -11.66
C GLY A 152 -30.28 -18.02 -10.34
N THR A 153 -29.91 -18.79 -9.32
CA THR A 153 -30.51 -18.70 -7.98
C THR A 153 -29.70 -17.77 -7.09
N ILE A 154 -30.36 -16.80 -6.46
CA ILE A 154 -29.72 -15.84 -5.56
C ILE A 154 -29.84 -16.31 -4.11
N TYR A 155 -28.70 -16.38 -3.44
CA TYR A 155 -28.59 -16.69 -2.02
C TYR A 155 -28.10 -15.44 -1.28
N THR A 156 -28.68 -15.15 -0.11
CA THR A 156 -28.31 -13.96 0.66
C THR A 156 -28.49 -14.15 2.16
N ARG A 157 -27.58 -13.56 2.95
CA ARG A 157 -27.70 -13.38 4.40
C ARG A 157 -27.77 -11.89 4.79
N ALA A 158 -28.20 -11.03 3.87
CA ALA A 158 -28.31 -9.60 4.14
C ALA A 158 -29.21 -9.30 5.35
N LYS A 159 -28.76 -8.38 6.21
CA LYS A 159 -29.54 -7.94 7.38
C LYS A 159 -30.67 -7.01 6.97
N ASP A 160 -30.40 -6.06 6.06
CA ASP A 160 -31.37 -5.10 5.55
C ASP A 160 -32.59 -5.79 4.90
N THR A 161 -33.78 -5.53 5.43
CA THR A 161 -35.05 -6.07 4.93
C THR A 161 -35.44 -5.49 3.58
N ARG A 162 -35.05 -4.26 3.27
CA ARG A 162 -35.34 -3.58 1.99
C ARG A 162 -34.62 -4.29 0.85
N LEU A 163 -33.33 -4.64 1.04
CA LEU A 163 -32.56 -5.44 0.09
C LEU A 163 -33.23 -6.81 -0.15
N LYS A 164 -33.59 -7.52 0.91
CA LYS A 164 -34.28 -8.82 0.81
C LYS A 164 -35.60 -8.72 0.05
N ASN A 165 -36.40 -7.68 0.34
CA ASN A 165 -37.68 -7.44 -0.34
C ASN A 165 -37.47 -7.16 -1.83
N LYS A 166 -36.44 -6.39 -2.20
CA LYS A 166 -36.10 -6.10 -3.60
C LYS A 166 -35.63 -7.35 -4.36
N ILE A 167 -34.81 -8.20 -3.74
CA ILE A 167 -34.40 -9.49 -4.33
C ILE A 167 -35.62 -10.39 -4.54
N GLN A 168 -36.52 -10.48 -3.56
CA GLN A 168 -37.75 -11.26 -3.68
C GLN A 168 -38.71 -10.71 -4.74
N ALA A 169 -38.87 -9.39 -4.82
CA ALA A 169 -39.71 -8.73 -5.83
C ALA A 169 -39.17 -8.96 -7.24
N ALA A 170 -37.84 -8.86 -7.42
CA ALA A 170 -37.19 -9.17 -8.69
C ALA A 170 -37.43 -10.62 -9.11
N LYS A 171 -37.28 -11.56 -8.16
CA LYS A 171 -37.60 -12.98 -8.40
C LYS A 171 -39.06 -13.19 -8.81
N LYS A 172 -40.01 -12.55 -8.13
CA LYS A 172 -41.46 -12.66 -8.44
C LYS A 172 -41.82 -12.08 -9.81
N SER A 173 -41.16 -10.99 -10.20
CA SER A 173 -41.43 -10.29 -11.47
C SER A 173 -40.63 -10.86 -12.65
N GLY A 174 -39.75 -11.84 -12.43
CA GLY A 174 -38.83 -12.34 -13.46
C GLY A 174 -37.75 -11.34 -13.86
N LYS A 175 -37.57 -10.25 -13.10
CA LYS A 175 -36.55 -9.24 -13.38
C LYS A 175 -35.16 -9.78 -13.02
N ALA A 176 -34.32 -9.97 -14.03
CA ALA A 176 -32.99 -10.54 -13.85
C ALA A 176 -32.05 -9.56 -13.11
N ILE A 177 -31.45 -10.03 -12.02
CA ILE A 177 -30.40 -9.32 -11.28
C ILE A 177 -29.04 -9.73 -11.85
N LEU A 178 -28.27 -8.75 -12.30
CA LEU A 178 -26.90 -8.94 -12.80
C LEU A 178 -25.88 -8.95 -11.69
N ASP A 179 -26.04 -8.06 -10.72
CA ASP A 179 -25.09 -7.91 -9.62
C ASP A 179 -25.77 -7.32 -8.37
N VAL A 180 -25.22 -7.63 -7.21
CA VAL A 180 -25.57 -7.04 -5.92
C VAL A 180 -24.28 -6.66 -5.23
N VAL A 181 -24.13 -5.40 -4.84
CA VAL A 181 -22.96 -4.90 -4.13
C VAL A 181 -23.37 -4.58 -2.70
N LEU A 182 -22.71 -5.22 -1.74
CA LEU A 182 -22.84 -4.95 -0.32
C LEU A 182 -21.67 -4.08 0.15
N SER A 183 -21.93 -3.17 1.08
CA SER A 183 -20.86 -2.41 1.74
C SER A 183 -20.15 -3.27 2.79
N PRO A 184 -18.81 -3.33 2.79
CA PRO A 184 -18.06 -3.93 3.89
C PRO A 184 -18.06 -3.06 5.16
N ALA A 185 -18.45 -1.78 5.06
CA ALA A 185 -18.53 -0.83 6.18
C ALA A 185 -19.92 -0.79 6.85
N SER A 186 -20.97 -1.13 6.10
CA SER A 186 -22.36 -0.91 6.51
C SER A 186 -23.25 -2.06 6.08
N THR A 187 -24.09 -2.55 7.01
CA THR A 187 -25.10 -3.56 6.70
C THR A 187 -26.34 -3.00 5.99
N THR A 188 -26.40 -1.67 5.81
CA THR A 188 -27.53 -0.96 5.21
C THR A 188 -27.19 -0.28 3.89
N SER A 189 -25.90 -0.21 3.52
CA SER A 189 -25.45 0.37 2.25
C SER A 189 -25.30 -0.73 1.20
N TRP A 190 -26.05 -0.64 0.10
CA TRP A 190 -26.08 -1.66 -0.96
C TRP A 190 -26.64 -1.12 -2.28
N ILE A 191 -26.33 -1.80 -3.39
CA ILE A 191 -26.96 -1.58 -4.70
C ILE A 191 -27.26 -2.91 -5.39
N ILE A 192 -28.35 -2.97 -6.15
CA ILE A 192 -28.76 -4.06 -7.03
C ILE A 192 -28.76 -3.52 -8.45
N MET A 193 -28.09 -4.24 -9.34
CA MET A 193 -28.05 -3.93 -10.77
C MET A 193 -28.88 -4.95 -11.54
N TYR A 194 -29.77 -4.48 -12.42
CA TYR A 194 -30.66 -5.32 -13.20
C TYR A 194 -30.18 -5.44 -14.66
N ALA A 195 -30.63 -6.50 -15.34
CA ALA A 195 -30.23 -6.79 -16.72
C ALA A 195 -30.78 -5.80 -17.75
N ASP A 196 -31.83 -5.06 -17.40
CA ASP A 196 -32.38 -3.96 -18.19
C ASP A 196 -31.63 -2.63 -17.98
N GLY A 197 -30.54 -2.66 -17.20
CA GLY A 197 -29.71 -1.50 -16.86
C GLY A 197 -30.30 -0.56 -15.81
N THR A 198 -31.49 -0.88 -15.28
CA THR A 198 -32.02 -0.19 -14.10
C THR A 198 -31.30 -0.66 -12.83
N TYR A 199 -31.49 0.07 -11.73
CA TYR A 199 -30.88 -0.25 -10.44
C TYR A 199 -31.76 0.16 -9.27
N ASP A 200 -31.54 -0.46 -8.12
CA ASP A 200 -32.10 -0.09 -6.82
C ASP A 200 -30.96 -0.03 -5.81
N GLY A 201 -30.97 0.90 -4.87
CA GLY A 201 -29.92 0.94 -3.85
C GLY A 201 -30.25 1.80 -2.65
N MET A 202 -29.50 1.57 -1.58
CA MET A 202 -29.51 2.34 -0.36
C MET A 202 -28.09 2.88 -0.18
N LEU A 203 -27.87 4.12 -0.58
CA LEU A 203 -26.59 4.84 -0.47
C LEU A 203 -26.90 6.25 0.04
N SER A 204 -25.88 6.96 0.53
CA SER A 204 -26.07 8.34 0.99
C SER A 204 -26.60 9.23 -0.14
N PRO A 205 -27.43 10.25 0.16
CA PRO A 205 -27.92 11.18 -0.86
C PRO A 205 -26.80 11.86 -1.66
N ASP A 206 -25.67 12.17 -1.01
CA ASP A 206 -24.51 12.79 -1.66
C ASP A 206 -23.85 11.86 -2.67
N TRP A 207 -23.71 10.57 -2.33
CA TRP A 207 -23.22 9.57 -3.29
C TRP A 207 -24.14 9.49 -4.49
N TRP A 208 -25.45 9.46 -4.28
CA TRP A 208 -26.41 9.40 -5.38
C TRP A 208 -26.29 10.59 -6.32
N LYS A 209 -26.03 11.79 -5.80
CA LYS A 209 -25.83 12.99 -6.62
C LYS A 209 -24.63 12.84 -7.55
N GLU A 210 -23.56 12.20 -7.09
CA GLU A 210 -22.32 12.02 -7.86
C GLU A 210 -22.39 10.85 -8.85
N ILE A 211 -22.97 9.71 -8.44
CA ILE A 211 -22.92 8.47 -9.23
C ILE A 211 -24.08 8.32 -10.22
N LYS A 212 -25.25 8.93 -9.96
CA LYS A 212 -26.41 8.83 -10.87
C LYS A 212 -26.08 9.15 -12.33
N PRO A 213 -25.32 10.22 -12.65
CA PRO A 213 -24.96 10.54 -14.03
C PRO A 213 -24.12 9.45 -14.73
N TYR A 214 -23.45 8.57 -13.98
CA TYR A 214 -22.67 7.46 -14.53
C TYR A 214 -23.51 6.22 -14.82
N PHE A 215 -24.66 6.07 -14.15
CA PHE A 215 -25.51 4.88 -14.27
C PHE A 215 -26.63 5.03 -15.32
N GLU A 216 -26.65 6.14 -16.05
CA GLU A 216 -27.60 6.36 -17.14
C GLU A 216 -27.33 5.40 -18.30
N LEU A 217 -28.40 4.84 -18.90
CA LEU A 217 -28.29 3.83 -19.97
C LEU A 217 -27.46 4.28 -21.18
N GLN A 218 -27.48 5.58 -21.51
CA GLN A 218 -26.67 6.16 -22.58
C GLN A 218 -25.16 6.02 -22.33
N HIS A 219 -24.77 5.87 -21.07
CA HIS A 219 -23.40 5.64 -20.64
C HIS A 219 -23.13 4.16 -20.33
N SER A 220 -23.92 3.25 -20.90
CA SER A 220 -23.73 1.82 -20.73
C SER A 220 -22.39 1.34 -21.31
N LEU A 221 -21.72 0.45 -20.58
CA LEU A 221 -20.56 -0.31 -21.04
C LEU A 221 -20.91 -1.34 -22.14
N LEU A 222 -22.20 -1.67 -22.33
CA LEU A 222 -22.66 -2.60 -23.38
C LEU A 222 -22.56 -2.03 -24.80
N HIS A 223 -22.65 -0.70 -24.95
CA HIS A 223 -22.87 -0.05 -26.25
C HIS A 223 -21.65 0.68 -26.81
N TRP A 224 -20.46 0.54 -26.21
CA TRP A 224 -19.26 1.24 -26.67
C TRP A 224 -18.82 0.77 -28.08
N PRO A 225 -18.88 1.61 -29.12
CA PRO A 225 -18.46 1.19 -30.46
C PRO A 225 -16.93 1.16 -30.55
N ALA A 226 -16.37 0.07 -31.06
CA ALA A 226 -14.95 -0.18 -31.27
C ALA A 226 -14.20 0.82 -32.20
N LYS A 227 -14.79 1.97 -32.57
CA LYS A 227 -14.26 2.90 -33.57
C LYS A 227 -13.32 3.99 -33.04
N VAL A 228 -13.16 4.16 -31.73
CA VAL A 228 -12.29 5.23 -31.15
C VAL A 228 -10.88 4.72 -30.79
N ALA A 229 -10.62 3.41 -30.89
CA ALA A 229 -9.33 2.80 -30.51
C ALA A 229 -8.25 2.80 -31.61
N ARG A 230 -8.41 3.57 -32.70
CA ARG A 230 -7.43 3.63 -33.81
C ARG A 230 -6.81 5.02 -33.94
N GLN A 231 -5.96 5.39 -33.01
CA GLN A 231 -4.85 6.29 -33.30
C GLN A 231 -3.75 6.02 -32.27
N LEU A 232 -2.52 5.82 -32.77
CA LEU A 232 -1.31 5.36 -32.08
C LEU A 232 -1.15 3.83 -32.00
N SER A 233 -1.02 3.19 -33.17
CA SER A 233 -0.32 1.91 -33.31
C SER A 233 1.00 2.11 -34.06
N SER A 234 2.08 2.21 -33.31
CA SER A 234 3.39 1.74 -33.77
C SER A 234 4.02 1.00 -32.60
N ALA A 235 4.14 -0.32 -32.74
CA ALA A 235 4.70 -1.22 -31.75
C ALA A 235 6.16 -0.85 -31.45
N PRO A 236 6.63 -1.17 -30.22
CA PRO A 236 7.79 -2.04 -30.15
C PRO A 236 7.65 -3.18 -29.15
N GLN A 237 8.12 -4.34 -29.62
CA GLN A 237 8.81 -5.47 -28.98
C GLN A 237 8.70 -5.69 -27.46
N ASP A 238 8.56 -6.98 -27.12
CA ASP A 238 8.52 -7.54 -25.76
C ASP A 238 9.53 -6.89 -24.80
N PRO A 239 9.12 -6.48 -23.57
CA PRO A 239 10.07 -6.03 -22.58
C PRO A 239 10.91 -7.22 -22.10
N PRO A 240 12.24 -7.10 -22.03
CA PRO A 240 13.06 -8.09 -21.36
C PRO A 240 12.73 -8.08 -19.86
N ALA A 241 12.99 -9.21 -19.19
CA ALA A 241 12.87 -9.35 -17.74
C ALA A 241 13.46 -8.13 -17.00
N PRO A 242 12.82 -7.65 -15.90
CA PRO A 242 13.28 -6.47 -15.20
C PRO A 242 14.75 -6.67 -14.81
N PRO A 243 15.66 -5.74 -15.16
CA PRO A 243 17.06 -5.87 -14.84
C PRO A 243 17.22 -5.91 -13.31
N ALA A 244 18.17 -6.71 -12.84
CA ALA A 244 18.56 -6.71 -11.43
C ALA A 244 18.84 -5.26 -11.01
N VAL A 245 18.17 -4.77 -9.96
CA VAL A 245 18.41 -3.42 -9.42
C VAL A 245 19.89 -3.36 -9.04
N PRO A 246 20.70 -2.50 -9.69
CA PRO A 246 22.13 -2.44 -9.41
C PRO A 246 22.34 -2.02 -7.95
N LYS A 247 23.36 -2.59 -7.30
CA LYS A 247 23.72 -2.18 -5.94
C LYS A 247 24.07 -0.69 -5.95
N PRO A 248 23.56 0.11 -4.99
CA PRO A 248 23.87 1.54 -4.96
C PRO A 248 25.37 1.75 -4.77
N PRO A 249 26.04 2.50 -5.68
CA PRO A 249 27.40 2.91 -5.44
C PRO A 249 27.47 3.81 -4.20
N ILE A 250 28.56 3.66 -3.45
CA ILE A 250 28.91 4.57 -2.37
C ILE A 250 30.18 5.33 -2.75
N ARG A 251 30.13 6.65 -2.65
CA ARG A 251 31.23 7.54 -3.05
C ARG A 251 31.72 8.30 -1.84
N MET A 252 33.01 8.20 -1.57
CA MET A 252 33.63 8.94 -0.48
C MET A 252 33.54 10.45 -0.76
N LEU A 253 33.07 11.20 0.23
CA LEU A 253 33.14 12.66 0.20
C LEU A 253 34.59 13.10 0.41
N ALA A 254 35.01 14.14 -0.29
CA ALA A 254 36.33 14.73 -0.09
C ALA A 254 36.44 15.26 1.35
N LEU A 255 37.52 14.88 2.04
CA LEU A 255 37.82 15.39 3.38
C LEU A 255 37.90 16.92 3.33
N GLY A 256 37.20 17.58 4.24
CA GLY A 256 37.14 19.04 4.31
C GLY A 256 36.27 19.72 3.24
N SER A 257 35.52 18.97 2.43
CA SER A 257 34.49 19.57 1.58
C SER A 257 33.36 20.18 2.42
N ALA A 258 32.62 21.14 1.86
CA ALA A 258 31.48 21.77 2.54
C ALA A 258 30.43 20.74 2.99
N GLU A 259 30.10 19.77 2.14
CA GLU A 259 29.17 18.69 2.46
C GLU A 259 29.71 17.77 3.58
N PHE A 260 31.02 17.49 3.56
CA PHE A 260 31.66 16.73 4.65
C PHE A 260 31.54 17.48 5.99
N TYR A 261 31.87 18.77 6.03
CA TYR A 261 31.78 19.57 7.25
C TYR A 261 30.34 19.73 7.73
N GLU A 262 29.38 19.91 6.82
CA GLU A 262 27.95 19.98 7.17
C GLU A 262 27.52 18.72 7.92
N LEU A 263 27.83 17.55 7.38
CA LEU A 263 27.42 16.26 7.96
C LEU A 263 28.23 15.91 9.22
N GLN A 264 29.51 16.28 9.27
CA GLN A 264 30.34 16.16 10.47
C GLN A 264 29.76 17.02 11.60
N ASN A 265 29.42 18.29 11.32
CA ASN A 265 28.83 19.19 12.30
C ASN A 265 27.45 18.69 12.75
N LEU A 266 26.61 18.21 11.82
CA LEU A 266 25.33 17.59 12.14
C LEU A 266 25.53 16.42 13.13
N PHE A 267 26.54 15.58 12.90
CA PHE A 267 26.86 14.45 13.78
C PHE A 267 27.35 14.90 15.15
N THR A 268 28.31 15.83 15.22
CA THR A 268 28.87 16.30 16.50
C THR A 268 27.86 17.08 17.31
N SER A 269 27.05 17.93 16.69
CA SER A 269 25.98 18.69 17.36
C SER A 269 24.82 17.79 17.82
N GLY A 270 24.57 16.68 17.11
CA GLY A 270 23.63 15.64 17.53
C GLY A 270 24.13 14.76 18.68
N TRP A 271 25.39 14.91 19.11
CA TRP A 271 25.98 14.08 20.16
C TRP A 271 25.64 14.60 21.56
N LYS A 272 24.40 14.37 21.99
CA LYS A 272 23.82 14.95 23.22
C LYS A 272 23.97 14.12 24.50
N HIS A 273 24.39 12.86 24.45
CA HIS A 273 24.57 12.05 25.66
C HIS A 273 25.80 12.51 26.46
N PRO A 274 25.65 13.05 27.68
CA PRO A 274 26.75 13.70 28.40
C PRO A 274 27.84 12.73 28.87
N HIS A 275 27.51 11.46 29.07
CA HIS A 275 28.44 10.42 29.50
C HIS A 275 29.21 9.76 28.35
N LYS A 276 28.88 10.08 27.09
CA LYS A 276 29.56 9.54 25.91
C LYS A 276 30.54 10.57 25.35
N ARG A 277 31.82 10.19 25.23
CA ARG A 277 32.80 11.00 24.50
C ARG A 277 32.35 11.15 23.04
N VAL A 278 32.42 12.36 22.49
CA VAL A 278 32.15 12.60 21.07
C VAL A 278 33.24 11.91 20.23
N PRO A 279 32.90 10.95 19.37
CA PRO A 279 33.88 10.23 18.57
C PRO A 279 34.30 11.05 17.35
N ALA A 280 35.54 10.86 16.90
CA ALA A 280 36.03 11.50 15.69
C ALA A 280 35.43 10.83 14.45
N VAL A 281 34.90 11.66 13.54
CA VAL A 281 34.42 11.23 12.21
C VAL A 281 35.64 10.98 11.33
N VAL A 282 35.70 9.78 10.74
CA VAL A 282 36.83 9.30 9.95
C VAL A 282 36.56 9.50 8.45
N ARG A 283 35.38 9.08 7.98
CA ARG A 283 34.96 9.17 6.57
C ARG A 283 33.45 9.35 6.48
N ILE A 284 33.00 9.97 5.40
CA ILE A 284 31.58 10.05 5.04
C ILE A 284 31.45 9.64 3.57
N PHE A 285 30.50 8.77 3.27
CA PHE A 285 30.19 8.34 1.91
C PHE A 285 28.80 8.82 1.53
N ALA A 286 28.66 9.43 0.37
CA ALA A 286 27.37 9.61 -0.28
C ALA A 286 26.87 8.26 -0.80
N ILE A 287 25.57 8.01 -0.64
CA ILE A 287 24.89 6.82 -1.17
C ILE A 287 24.10 7.25 -2.40
N ASP A 288 24.56 6.83 -3.56
CA ASP A 288 23.95 7.16 -4.84
C ASP A 288 22.90 6.09 -5.16
N LEU A 289 21.67 6.28 -4.67
CA LEU A 289 20.58 5.33 -4.91
C LEU A 289 20.24 5.28 -6.41
N PRO A 290 20.15 4.09 -7.01
CA PRO A 290 19.70 3.93 -8.39
C PRO A 290 18.24 4.37 -8.50
N GLN A 291 17.84 4.81 -9.70
CA GLN A 291 16.52 5.37 -9.96
C GLN A 291 15.34 4.54 -9.42
N PRO A 292 15.31 3.20 -9.55
CA PRO A 292 14.21 2.40 -8.99
C PRO A 292 14.04 2.51 -7.47
N LEU A 293 15.10 2.81 -6.72
CA LEU A 293 15.05 3.02 -5.27
C LEU A 293 14.85 4.49 -4.88
N LEU A 294 15.27 5.42 -5.73
CA LEU A 294 15.15 6.86 -5.48
C LEU A 294 13.78 7.43 -5.89
N GLN A 295 13.17 6.89 -6.96
CA GLN A 295 11.94 7.41 -7.54
C GLN A 295 10.75 7.39 -6.56
N PRO A 296 10.49 6.34 -5.76
CA PRO A 296 9.37 6.37 -4.80
C PRO A 296 9.53 7.50 -3.77
N TYR A 297 10.76 7.73 -3.29
CA TYR A 297 11.07 8.82 -2.38
C TYR A 297 10.81 10.19 -3.00
N GLN A 298 11.27 10.41 -4.24
CA GLN A 298 11.05 11.67 -4.94
C GLN A 298 9.56 11.91 -5.21
N ALA A 299 8.80 10.87 -5.55
CA ALA A 299 7.36 10.96 -5.75
C ALA A 299 6.63 11.33 -4.45
N TYR A 300 6.95 10.67 -3.34
CA TYR A 300 6.38 10.99 -2.02
C TYR A 300 6.69 12.44 -1.60
N ARG A 301 7.96 12.84 -1.72
CA ARG A 301 8.41 14.21 -1.45
C ARG A 301 7.63 15.23 -2.29
N THR A 302 7.53 15.00 -3.60
CA THR A 302 6.87 15.92 -4.53
C THR A 302 5.37 16.04 -4.23
N ARG A 303 4.70 14.92 -3.90
CA ARG A 303 3.29 14.93 -3.52
C ARG A 303 3.06 15.78 -2.26
N LEU A 304 3.83 15.56 -1.20
CA LEU A 304 3.71 16.38 0.00
C LEU A 304 4.09 17.84 -0.23
N GLU A 305 5.04 18.11 -1.13
CA GLU A 305 5.38 19.49 -1.49
C GLU A 305 4.21 20.20 -2.19
N GLN A 306 3.43 19.47 -3.01
CA GLN A 306 2.23 19.98 -3.64
C GLN A 306 1.09 20.20 -2.64
N ASP A 307 0.90 19.27 -1.70
CA ASP A 307 -0.18 19.31 -0.72
C ASP A 307 0.06 20.40 0.35
N LEU A 308 1.32 20.53 0.80
CA LEU A 308 1.68 21.39 1.94
C LEU A 308 2.27 22.74 1.52
N GLY A 309 2.75 22.83 0.29
CA GLY A 309 3.61 23.88 -0.18
C GLY A 309 5.08 23.69 0.23
N PRO A 310 6.03 24.26 -0.51
CA PRO A 310 7.47 24.04 -0.32
C PRO A 310 7.99 24.48 1.06
N TYR A 311 7.38 25.48 1.68
CA TYR A 311 7.79 26.00 3.00
C TYR A 311 7.35 25.10 4.17
N ARG A 312 6.45 24.15 3.94
CA ARG A 312 5.91 23.25 4.98
C ARG A 312 6.33 21.79 4.79
N LEU A 313 7.00 21.48 3.68
CA LEU A 313 7.62 20.18 3.44
C LEU A 313 8.76 19.95 4.44
N ASN A 314 8.44 19.33 5.57
CA ASN A 314 9.38 19.01 6.63
C ASN A 314 10.31 17.85 6.23
N GLU A 315 11.28 18.10 5.34
CA GLU A 315 12.33 17.14 4.98
C GLU A 315 13.58 17.37 5.85
N GLN A 316 14.06 16.33 6.52
CA GLN A 316 15.19 16.40 7.45
C GLN A 316 16.28 15.37 7.15
N LYS A 317 17.52 15.72 7.51
CA LYS A 317 18.62 14.75 7.64
C LYS A 317 18.64 14.22 9.08
N THR A 318 18.41 12.93 9.27
CA THR A 318 18.33 12.29 10.60
C THR A 318 19.20 11.04 10.66
N PHE A 319 19.57 10.62 11.88
CA PHE A 319 20.42 9.47 12.12
C PHE A 319 19.61 8.17 12.28
N HIS A 320 20.16 7.09 11.75
CA HIS A 320 19.70 5.73 11.99
C HIS A 320 20.89 4.83 12.32
N GLY A 321 20.91 4.30 13.54
CA GLY A 321 21.87 3.29 13.96
C GLY A 321 21.32 1.89 13.76
N THR A 322 22.17 0.98 13.30
CA THR A 322 21.76 -0.39 12.99
C THR A 322 22.99 -1.30 12.94
N PRO A 323 22.86 -2.61 13.19
CA PRO A 323 24.01 -3.51 13.14
C PRO A 323 24.77 -3.48 11.81
N ARG A 324 26.09 -3.62 11.93
CA ARG A 324 27.02 -3.82 10.81
C ARG A 324 27.78 -5.12 11.03
N SER A 325 27.71 -6.03 10.05
CA SER A 325 28.35 -7.36 10.09
C SER A 325 29.47 -7.54 9.06
N CYS A 326 29.97 -6.44 8.51
CA CYS A 326 31.10 -6.41 7.58
C CYS A 326 31.93 -5.14 7.82
N CYS A 327 33.07 -4.97 7.15
CA CYS A 327 33.95 -3.82 7.34
C CYS A 327 33.63 -2.64 6.40
N ILE A 328 32.41 -2.54 5.85
CA ILE A 328 32.06 -1.44 4.93
C ILE A 328 32.37 -0.09 5.58
N GLY A 329 33.09 0.76 4.83
CA GLY A 329 33.53 2.09 5.29
C GLY A 329 34.88 2.14 6.02
N ASP A 330 35.42 1.01 6.47
CA ASP A 330 36.73 0.97 7.12
C ASP A 330 37.84 1.40 6.13
N PRO A 331 38.92 2.05 6.61
CA PRO A 331 39.97 2.58 5.73
C PRO A 331 40.59 1.61 4.73
N SER A 332 40.74 0.34 5.13
CA SER A 332 41.34 -0.75 4.34
C SER A 332 40.30 -1.67 3.67
N ALA A 333 39.01 -1.43 3.86
CA ALA A 333 37.96 -2.31 3.36
C ALA A 333 37.51 -1.95 1.95
N THR A 334 36.97 -2.95 1.26
CA THR A 334 36.28 -2.75 -0.02
C THR A 334 35.02 -1.90 0.20
N LEU A 335 34.70 -1.03 -0.75
CA LEU A 335 33.45 -0.27 -0.77
C LEU A 335 32.26 -1.06 -1.37
N GLN A 336 32.44 -2.37 -1.62
CA GLN A 336 31.37 -3.22 -2.11
C GLN A 336 30.42 -3.63 -0.97
N LEU A 337 29.13 -3.38 -1.17
CA LEU A 337 28.09 -3.82 -0.25
C LEU A 337 28.05 -5.36 -0.24
N CYS A 338 28.25 -5.95 0.93
CA CYS A 338 28.11 -7.40 1.10
C CYS A 338 26.65 -7.84 0.81
N ASN A 339 26.41 -9.14 0.63
CA ASN A 339 25.06 -9.70 0.46
C ASN A 339 24.50 -10.34 1.74
N GLY A 340 25.22 -10.23 2.86
CA GLY A 340 24.83 -10.85 4.13
C GLY A 340 23.52 -10.26 4.67
N VAL A 341 22.53 -11.11 4.90
CA VAL A 341 21.21 -10.72 5.43
C VAL A 341 21.28 -10.17 6.85
N SER A 342 22.29 -10.59 7.63
CA SER A 342 22.58 -10.09 8.99
C SER A 342 23.21 -8.69 9.00
N CYS A 343 23.75 -8.22 7.87
CA CYS A 343 24.33 -6.89 7.78
C CYS A 343 23.26 -5.86 7.45
N ASN A 344 22.50 -5.44 8.47
CA ASN A 344 21.39 -4.50 8.32
C ASN A 344 21.82 -3.19 7.64
N THR A 345 23.01 -2.67 7.95
CA THR A 345 23.58 -1.49 7.27
C THR A 345 23.61 -1.69 5.75
N CYS A 346 24.28 -2.74 5.27
CA CYS A 346 24.35 -3.00 3.83
C CYS A 346 22.97 -3.32 3.24
N SER A 347 22.10 -4.00 3.98
CA SER A 347 20.72 -4.29 3.53
C SER A 347 19.93 -3.02 3.30
N ILE A 348 19.94 -2.07 4.24
CA ILE A 348 19.28 -0.78 4.07
C ILE A 348 19.89 0.00 2.91
N ILE A 349 21.22 0.02 2.76
CA ILE A 349 21.84 0.68 1.59
C ILE A 349 21.33 0.03 0.30
N ARG A 350 21.34 -1.31 0.18
CA ARG A 350 20.94 -2.02 -1.05
C ARG A 350 19.47 -1.87 -1.40
N THR A 351 18.57 -1.77 -0.41
CA THR A 351 17.11 -1.87 -0.65
C THR A 351 16.31 -0.66 -0.18
N SER A 352 16.98 0.39 0.29
CA SER A 352 16.39 1.43 1.15
C SER A 352 15.81 0.83 2.46
N PHE A 353 15.21 1.71 3.27
CA PHE A 353 14.49 1.34 4.47
C PHE A 353 13.19 0.62 4.13
N ARG A 354 12.76 -0.29 5.01
CA ARG A 354 11.50 -1.01 4.88
C ARG A 354 10.81 -1.13 6.22
N VAL A 355 9.57 -0.69 6.30
CA VAL A 355 8.70 -0.78 7.49
C VAL A 355 8.49 -2.24 7.89
N ASP A 356 8.48 -3.16 6.93
CA ASP A 356 8.32 -4.59 7.23
C ASP A 356 9.50 -5.19 8.03
N ARG A 357 10.65 -4.51 8.03
CA ARG A 357 11.84 -4.85 8.85
C ARG A 357 11.87 -4.13 10.20
N ALA A 358 10.90 -3.28 10.53
CA ALA A 358 10.83 -2.64 11.83
C ALA A 358 10.80 -3.68 12.98
N GLY A 359 11.59 -3.44 14.02
CA GLY A 359 11.69 -4.33 15.19
C GLY A 359 12.45 -5.64 14.96
N THR A 360 13.06 -5.86 13.79
CA THR A 360 13.82 -7.10 13.49
C THR A 360 15.28 -7.06 13.93
N ALA A 361 15.76 -5.93 14.46
CA ALA A 361 17.11 -5.84 14.99
C ALA A 361 17.25 -6.72 16.27
N PRO A 362 18.32 -7.53 16.40
CA PRO A 362 18.51 -8.43 17.53
C PRO A 362 18.42 -7.70 18.88
N GLY A 363 17.58 -8.21 19.79
CA GLY A 363 17.41 -7.66 21.14
C GLY A 363 16.68 -6.31 21.21
N ARG A 364 16.06 -5.86 20.10
CA ARG A 364 15.42 -4.54 19.99
C ARG A 364 13.97 -4.66 19.50
N ASN A 365 13.19 -5.47 20.22
CA ASN A 365 11.79 -5.78 19.88
C ASN A 365 10.82 -4.68 20.35
N PHE A 366 11.31 -3.77 21.21
CA PHE A 366 10.52 -2.68 21.76
C PHE A 366 10.49 -1.49 20.81
N MET A 367 9.31 -1.12 20.34
CA MET A 367 9.06 0.03 19.48
C MET A 367 8.05 0.95 20.16
N ARG A 368 8.49 2.16 20.51
CA ARG A 368 7.73 3.08 21.37
C ARG A 368 6.45 3.59 20.71
N PHE A 369 6.50 3.78 19.39
CA PHE A 369 5.41 4.26 18.55
C PHE A 369 5.02 3.18 17.52
N GLY A 370 5.09 1.91 17.90
CA GLY A 370 4.70 0.79 17.04
C GLY A 370 5.57 0.59 15.78
N ARG A 371 5.01 -0.09 14.78
CA ARG A 371 5.78 -0.68 13.67
C ARG A 371 6.07 0.36 12.57
N GLY A 372 7.08 1.18 12.81
CA GLY A 372 7.59 2.17 11.86
C GLY A 372 9.12 2.17 11.73
N ILE A 373 9.64 3.02 10.86
CA ILE A 373 11.07 3.26 10.70
C ILE A 373 11.47 4.42 11.61
N TYR A 374 12.36 4.14 12.56
CA TYR A 374 12.78 5.09 13.57
C TYR A 374 14.08 5.80 13.17
N THR A 375 14.07 7.12 13.27
CA THR A 375 15.25 7.97 13.16
C THR A 375 15.29 8.98 14.30
N THR A 376 16.39 9.70 14.44
CA THR A 376 16.54 10.71 15.48
C THR A 376 17.45 11.83 15.00
N SER A 377 17.28 13.05 15.50
CA SER A 377 18.26 14.12 15.33
C SER A 377 19.48 13.96 16.25
N VAL A 378 19.44 13.00 17.19
CA VAL A 378 20.47 12.78 18.21
C VAL A 378 21.37 11.61 17.81
N SER A 379 22.52 11.91 17.20
CA SER A 379 23.51 10.91 16.76
C SER A 379 23.94 9.96 17.88
N SER A 380 24.20 10.48 19.09
CA SER A 380 24.56 9.66 20.26
C SER A 380 23.48 8.68 20.73
N LYS A 381 22.20 8.93 20.38
CA LYS A 381 21.09 8.00 20.59
C LYS A 381 21.07 6.94 19.51
N ALA A 382 21.22 7.33 18.24
CA ALA A 382 21.36 6.37 17.15
C ALA A 382 22.54 5.41 17.40
N ASP A 383 23.64 5.88 18.00
CA ASP A 383 24.79 5.07 18.40
C ASP A 383 24.42 3.91 19.36
N ASP A 384 23.37 4.03 20.21
CA ASP A 384 22.91 2.91 21.06
C ASP A 384 22.40 1.70 20.26
N TYR A 385 22.06 1.92 18.99
CA TYR A 385 21.59 0.90 18.06
C TYR A 385 22.70 0.39 17.13
N ASN A 386 23.90 0.99 17.20
CA ASN A 386 25.07 0.56 16.44
C ASN A 386 25.84 -0.55 17.15
N VAL A 387 25.32 -1.77 17.00
CA VAL A 387 26.03 -2.99 17.42
C VAL A 387 26.94 -3.45 16.28
N SER A 388 28.24 -3.21 16.39
CA SER A 388 29.21 -3.80 15.45
C SER A 388 29.35 -5.28 15.76
N GLN A 389 29.06 -6.13 14.77
CA GLN A 389 29.26 -7.58 14.85
C GLN A 389 30.62 -8.01 14.29
N VAL A 390 31.48 -7.03 13.98
CA VAL A 390 32.85 -7.23 13.50
C VAL A 390 33.83 -6.55 14.44
N ASN A 391 35.01 -7.17 14.58
CA ASN A 391 36.12 -6.59 15.34
C ASN A 391 36.76 -5.46 14.51
N SER A 392 36.21 -4.26 14.64
CA SER A 392 36.68 -3.06 13.96
C SER A 392 36.73 -1.90 14.96
N PRO A 393 37.77 -1.04 14.92
CA PRO A 393 37.84 0.15 15.77
C PRO A 393 36.90 1.26 15.28
N TYR A 394 36.09 0.99 14.25
CA TYR A 394 35.15 1.92 13.66
C TYR A 394 33.71 1.42 13.79
N LYS A 395 32.80 2.36 14.03
CA LYS A 395 31.37 2.19 13.85
C LYS A 395 30.92 2.92 12.59
N VAL A 396 29.74 2.54 12.10
CA VAL A 396 29.10 3.25 10.99
C VAL A 396 27.68 3.64 11.36
N MET A 397 27.19 4.75 10.83
CA MET A 397 25.83 5.22 11.04
C MET A 397 25.26 5.71 9.72
N LEU A 398 23.98 5.45 9.49
CA LEU A 398 23.28 6.01 8.34
C LEU A 398 22.76 7.40 8.67
N ILE A 399 23.00 8.34 7.77
CA ILE A 399 22.27 9.60 7.72
C ILE A 399 21.21 9.44 6.63
N ALA A 400 19.96 9.44 7.03
CA ALA A 400 18.82 9.33 6.15
C ALA A 400 18.29 10.72 5.80
N LYS A 401 17.70 10.86 4.61
CA LYS A 401 16.76 11.96 4.35
C LYS A 401 15.35 11.44 4.58
N VAL A 402 14.59 12.14 5.41
CA VAL A 402 13.24 11.76 5.84
C VAL A 402 12.29 12.89 5.53
N VAL A 403 11.22 12.61 4.81
CA VAL A 403 10.13 13.55 4.56
C VAL A 403 9.07 13.29 5.63
N LEU A 404 9.01 14.18 6.62
CA LEU A 404 8.16 14.05 7.81
C LEU A 404 6.77 14.66 7.61
N GLY A 405 6.58 15.52 6.60
CA GLY A 405 5.31 16.21 6.34
C GLY A 405 4.71 16.87 7.58
N TRP A 406 3.40 16.72 7.79
CA TRP A 406 2.77 17.04 9.07
C TRP A 406 3.15 15.98 10.11
N GLY A 407 4.03 16.35 11.04
CA GLY A 407 4.41 15.46 12.13
C GLY A 407 3.47 15.59 13.32
N TYR A 408 2.93 14.46 13.81
CA TYR A 408 2.11 14.42 15.01
C TYR A 408 2.97 14.25 16.25
N SER A 409 2.98 15.25 17.13
CA SER A 409 3.78 15.21 18.34
C SER A 409 3.19 14.28 19.40
N LEU A 410 4.01 13.35 19.89
CA LEU A 410 3.68 12.49 21.02
C LEU A 410 4.72 12.66 22.13
N LEU A 411 4.24 12.73 23.38
CA LEU A 411 5.06 12.72 24.58
C LEU A 411 5.08 11.34 25.26
N ARG A 412 4.09 10.50 24.95
CA ARG A 412 3.85 9.18 25.56
C ARG A 412 3.96 8.05 24.56
N THR A 413 4.41 6.90 25.06
CA THR A 413 4.55 5.65 24.36
C THR A 413 3.21 5.13 23.84
N THR A 414 3.13 4.86 22.53
CA THR A 414 1.94 4.31 21.86
C THR A 414 2.35 3.11 20.99
N LYS A 415 2.53 1.95 21.64
CA LYS A 415 3.27 0.79 21.08
C LYS A 415 2.60 0.09 19.90
N TYR A 416 1.35 0.41 19.59
CA TYR A 416 0.53 -0.34 18.62
C TYR A 416 0.24 0.44 17.34
N LEU A 417 0.85 1.62 17.15
CA LEU A 417 0.69 2.36 15.91
C LEU A 417 1.28 1.58 14.73
N THR A 418 0.51 1.53 13.66
CA THR A 418 0.94 1.04 12.34
C THR A 418 0.94 2.15 11.29
N ASP A 419 0.45 3.34 11.66
CA ASP A 419 0.38 4.56 10.86
C ASP A 419 0.32 5.76 11.83
N PRO A 420 0.65 7.00 11.40
CA PRO A 420 0.38 8.18 12.19
C PRO A 420 -1.15 8.45 12.23
N PRO A 421 -1.62 9.32 13.13
CA PRO A 421 -3.02 9.78 13.12
C PRO A 421 -3.42 10.40 11.78
N GLU A 422 -4.72 10.40 11.49
CA GLU A 422 -5.27 10.99 10.28
C GLU A 422 -4.80 12.43 10.06
N ASN A 423 -4.48 12.78 8.81
CA ASN A 423 -3.92 14.06 8.38
C ASN A 423 -2.47 14.35 8.83
N TYR A 424 -1.77 13.35 9.38
CA TYR A 424 -0.35 13.42 9.67
C TYR A 424 0.43 12.42 8.81
N ASP A 425 1.69 12.73 8.57
CA ASP A 425 2.61 11.95 7.73
C ASP A 425 3.63 11.17 8.56
N SER A 426 3.87 11.61 9.80
CA SER A 426 4.86 11.03 10.71
C SER A 426 4.47 11.22 12.18
N ILE A 427 5.13 10.47 13.07
CA ILE A 427 5.14 10.73 14.51
C ILE A 427 6.43 11.45 14.89
N LEU A 428 6.29 12.50 15.69
CA LEU A 428 7.39 13.21 16.34
C LEU A 428 7.36 12.90 17.84
N GLY A 429 8.20 11.95 18.26
CA GLY A 429 8.45 11.68 19.67
C GLY A 429 9.21 12.85 20.29
N THR A 430 8.57 13.58 21.18
CA THR A 430 9.11 14.78 21.82
C THR A 430 9.68 14.46 23.20
N VAL A 431 10.77 15.14 23.58
CA VAL A 431 11.40 14.98 24.89
C VAL A 431 10.45 15.43 26.00
N GLY A 432 10.39 14.68 27.11
CA GLY A 432 9.55 15.03 28.24
C GLY A 432 9.24 13.83 29.10
N GLU A 433 8.07 13.24 28.92
CA GLU A 433 7.58 12.17 29.78
C GLU A 433 8.31 10.84 29.53
N ASP A 434 8.07 10.20 28.37
CA ASP A 434 8.59 8.87 28.10
C ASP A 434 9.92 8.87 27.33
N LEU A 435 10.37 10.04 26.88
CA LEU A 435 11.52 10.21 26.00
C LEU A 435 12.55 11.17 26.58
N ASN A 436 13.79 10.68 26.70
CA ASN A 436 14.96 11.50 27.04
C ASN A 436 15.54 12.25 25.82
N TYR A 437 15.23 11.79 24.61
CA TYR A 437 15.71 12.33 23.34
C TYR A 437 14.64 12.12 22.27
N ASP A 438 14.57 12.99 21.26
CA ASP A 438 13.58 12.92 20.20
C ASP A 438 13.70 11.67 19.33
N GLU A 439 12.58 11.27 18.74
CA GLU A 439 12.48 10.25 17.70
C GLU A 439 11.54 10.75 16.61
N GLN A 440 11.91 10.51 15.37
CA GLN A 440 10.99 10.64 14.25
C GLN A 440 10.63 9.23 13.76
N VAL A 441 9.35 9.00 13.50
CA VAL A 441 8.87 7.71 13.01
C VAL A 441 8.02 7.92 11.77
N VAL A 442 8.42 7.24 10.69
CA VAL A 442 7.64 7.15 9.45
C VAL A 442 7.14 5.73 9.24
N TYR A 443 5.94 5.59 8.68
CA TYR A 443 5.27 4.29 8.49
C TYR A 443 5.20 3.88 7.02
N ARG A 444 6.02 4.52 6.17
CA ARG A 444 6.13 4.24 4.75
C ARG A 444 7.59 4.11 4.31
N ASP A 445 7.84 3.17 3.40
CA ASP A 445 9.17 2.89 2.85
C ASP A 445 9.65 4.06 1.96
N ASP A 446 8.71 4.78 1.34
CA ASP A 446 8.97 5.90 0.42
C ASP A 446 9.16 7.25 1.15
N ALA A 447 8.84 7.35 2.44
CA ALA A 447 9.05 8.59 3.22
C ALA A 447 10.52 8.83 3.61
N ILE A 448 11.40 7.85 3.37
CA ILE A 448 12.78 7.89 3.85
C ILE A 448 13.73 7.19 2.88
N ARG A 449 14.94 7.72 2.77
CA ARG A 449 16.03 7.05 2.05
C ARG A 449 17.37 7.17 2.77
N PRO A 450 18.26 6.16 2.68
CA PRO A 450 19.64 6.33 3.12
C PRO A 450 20.34 7.31 2.16
N ALA A 451 20.96 8.35 2.72
CA ALA A 451 21.64 9.38 1.93
C ALA A 451 23.16 9.34 2.13
N TYR A 452 23.62 9.05 3.34
CA TYR A 452 25.04 8.96 3.65
C TYR A 452 25.35 7.81 4.62
N LEU A 453 26.58 7.30 4.51
CA LEU A 453 27.18 6.40 5.48
C LEU A 453 28.33 7.14 6.18
N LEU A 454 28.17 7.40 7.47
CA LEU A 454 29.18 8.06 8.31
C LEU A 454 29.98 7.00 9.06
N VAL A 455 31.31 7.12 9.04
CA VAL A 455 32.25 6.23 9.72
C VAL A 455 32.96 7.01 10.82
N TYR A 456 32.99 6.47 12.03
CA TYR A 456 33.53 7.14 13.22
C TYR A 456 34.20 6.13 14.15
N HIS A 457 35.05 6.61 15.06
CA HIS A 457 35.68 5.73 16.06
C HIS A 457 34.66 5.16 17.06
N SER A 458 34.82 3.87 17.39
CA SER A 458 33.92 3.12 18.28
C SER A 458 33.82 3.67 19.70
#